data_AF-A0A349BKV7-F1
#
_entry.id   AF-A0A349BKV7-F1
#
_cell.length_a   1.000
_cell.length_b   1.000
_cell.length_c   1.000
_cell.angle_alpha   90.00
_cell.angle_beta   90.00
_cell.angle_gamma   90.00
#
_symmetry.space_group_name_H-M   'P 1'
#
loop_
_entity.id
_entity.type
_entity.pdbx_description
1 polymer ?
#
loop_
_entity_poly.entity_id
_entity_poly.type
_entity_poly.pdbx_seq_one_letter_code
_entity_poly.pdbx_strand_id
1 'polypeptide(L)'
;MRWVLNKDVYPLYKELKELGLASAGAGRMTDIQSCPGAETCNLGLTSSRQLAAAIGKKFANNQDDQDAELEEIKIKVSGCPNSCGHHHIADIGFHGVAKKMDGRLVPHYQLHLGGGVGDGRAEIADSNIKLPAKNIPEAVSGLVSLYKTERSQGELFYQYVNRVGVDHI
;
A
#
# COMPACT_ATOMS: atom_id res chain seq x y z
N MET A 1 11.85 -4.64 -17.57
CA MET A 1 13.05 -4.94 -18.37
C MET A 1 12.98 -4.15 -19.66
N ARG A 2 14.10 -3.59 -20.14
CA ARG A 2 14.13 -2.82 -21.40
C ARG A 2 14.70 -3.71 -22.52
N TRP A 3 14.25 -3.48 -23.76
CA TRP A 3 14.79 -4.11 -24.99
C TRP A 3 14.61 -5.64 -25.13
N VAL A 4 13.49 -6.20 -24.65
CA VAL A 4 13.13 -7.60 -24.92
C VAL A 4 12.44 -7.68 -26.29
N LEU A 5 12.92 -8.54 -27.20
CA LEU A 5 12.26 -8.76 -28.48
C LEU A 5 10.94 -9.50 -28.28
N ASN A 6 9.91 -9.21 -29.10
CA ASN A 6 8.59 -9.83 -28.96
C ASN A 6 8.63 -11.37 -28.94
N LYS A 7 9.53 -11.99 -29.73
CA LYS A 7 9.71 -13.45 -29.78
C LYS A 7 10.25 -14.03 -28.47
N ASP A 8 10.93 -13.23 -27.66
CA ASP A 8 11.61 -13.66 -26.43
C ASP A 8 10.77 -13.42 -25.18
N VAL A 9 9.63 -12.72 -25.28
CA VAL A 9 8.75 -12.38 -24.15
C VAL A 9 8.24 -13.61 -23.42
N TYR A 10 7.72 -14.60 -24.15
CA TYR A 10 7.15 -15.80 -23.52
C TYR A 10 8.22 -16.74 -22.93
N PRO A 11 9.35 -17.04 -23.61
CA PRO A 11 10.47 -17.74 -22.99
C PRO A 11 10.96 -17.07 -21.70
N LEU A 12 11.18 -15.75 -21.73
CA LEU A 12 11.63 -14.97 -20.57
C LEU A 12 10.63 -15.03 -19.41
N TYR A 13 9.34 -14.93 -19.70
CA TYR A 13 8.30 -15.07 -18.69
C TYR A 13 8.35 -16.45 -18.00
N LYS A 14 8.58 -17.54 -18.74
CA LYS A 14 8.68 -18.88 -18.16
C LYS A 14 9.86 -18.98 -17.19
N GLU A 15 11.03 -18.50 -17.61
CA GLU A 15 12.23 -18.53 -16.77
C GLU A 15 12.04 -17.69 -15.49
N LEU A 16 11.46 -16.49 -15.61
CA LEU A 16 11.12 -15.66 -14.45
C LEU A 16 10.10 -16.36 -13.53
N LYS A 17 9.14 -17.09 -14.10
CA LYS A 17 8.14 -17.82 -13.32
C LYS A 17 8.78 -18.95 -12.51
N GLU A 18 9.72 -19.68 -13.09
CA GLU A 18 10.50 -20.71 -12.37
C GLU A 18 11.33 -20.12 -11.23
N LEU A 19 11.83 -18.90 -11.39
CA LEU A 19 12.56 -18.16 -10.36
C LEU A 19 11.66 -17.47 -9.32
N GLY A 20 10.32 -17.52 -9.48
CA GLY A 20 9.38 -16.81 -8.61
C GLY A 20 9.37 -15.28 -8.78
N LEU A 21 9.87 -14.78 -9.92
CA LEU A 21 9.97 -13.35 -10.27
C LEU A 21 8.90 -12.88 -11.28
N ALA A 22 7.89 -13.70 -11.54
CA ALA A 22 6.82 -13.42 -12.49
C ALA A 22 5.47 -13.10 -11.81
N SER A 23 5.49 -12.48 -10.63
CA SER A 23 4.29 -11.99 -9.97
C SER A 23 3.56 -10.97 -10.86
N ALA A 24 2.25 -11.13 -10.99
CA ALA A 24 1.39 -10.15 -11.66
C ALA A 24 1.14 -8.92 -10.76
N GLY A 25 0.53 -7.88 -11.32
CA GLY A 25 0.08 -6.71 -10.57
C GLY A 25 1.10 -5.56 -10.46
N ALA A 26 2.17 -5.58 -11.26
CA ALA A 26 3.12 -4.48 -11.33
C ALA A 26 2.39 -3.14 -11.58
N GLY A 27 2.68 -2.14 -10.75
CA GLY A 27 2.02 -0.83 -10.82
C GLY A 27 0.59 -0.79 -10.27
N ARG A 28 0.02 -1.89 -9.79
CA ARG A 28 -1.31 -1.92 -9.15
C ARG A 28 -1.22 -1.74 -7.64
N MET A 29 -2.36 -1.67 -6.96
CA MET A 29 -2.48 -1.65 -5.50
C MET A 29 -1.74 -2.80 -4.79
N THR A 30 -1.56 -3.95 -5.46
CA THR A 30 -0.82 -5.11 -4.94
C THR A 30 0.70 -4.98 -5.06
N ASP A 31 1.21 -4.02 -5.82
CA ASP A 31 2.64 -3.67 -5.94
C ASP A 31 3.07 -2.72 -4.81
N ILE A 32 3.12 -3.26 -3.59
CA ILE A 32 3.27 -2.48 -2.37
C ILE A 32 4.74 -2.20 -2.08
N GLN A 33 5.10 -0.91 -2.02
CA GLN A 33 6.44 -0.50 -1.61
C GLN A 33 6.59 -0.64 -0.10
N SER A 34 7.68 -1.28 0.34
CA SER A 34 8.01 -1.40 1.76
C SER A 34 9.49 -1.17 2.05
N CYS A 35 9.80 -0.65 3.24
CA CYS A 35 11.18 -0.64 3.73
C CYS A 35 11.56 -1.99 4.37
N PRO A 36 12.83 -2.21 4.77
CA PRO A 36 13.24 -3.47 5.39
C PRO A 36 12.55 -3.80 6.71
N GLY A 37 12.04 -2.79 7.43
CA GLY A 37 11.28 -2.92 8.68
C GLY A 37 12.02 -3.59 9.83
N ALA A 38 11.30 -3.90 10.91
CA ALA A 38 11.86 -4.56 12.11
C ALA A 38 12.44 -5.97 11.82
N GLU A 39 12.20 -6.50 10.63
CA GLU A 39 12.78 -7.76 10.16
C GLU A 39 14.32 -7.69 10.11
N THR A 40 14.88 -6.53 9.75
CA THR A 40 16.34 -6.38 9.57
C THR A 40 16.88 -4.99 9.93
N CYS A 41 16.02 -3.97 10.05
CA CYS A 41 16.41 -2.61 10.40
C CYS A 41 16.39 -2.42 11.91
N ASN A 42 17.50 -1.95 12.49
CA ASN A 42 17.60 -1.64 13.93
C ASN A 42 16.66 -0.52 14.39
N LEU A 43 16.13 0.28 13.46
CA LEU A 43 15.17 1.37 13.73
C LEU A 43 13.72 0.94 13.47
N GLY A 44 13.49 -0.28 12.98
CA GLY A 44 12.16 -0.77 12.68
C GLY A 44 11.36 -1.01 13.96
N LEU A 45 10.20 -0.36 14.06
CA LEU A 45 9.22 -0.60 15.14
C LEU A 45 8.22 -1.69 14.76
N THR A 46 7.96 -1.83 13.46
CA THR A 46 7.03 -2.81 12.90
C THR A 46 7.62 -3.49 11.67
N SER A 47 7.04 -4.65 11.34
CA SER A 47 7.44 -5.49 10.22
C SER A 47 6.75 -5.03 8.93
N SER A 48 7.43 -4.18 8.14
CA SER A 48 6.82 -3.56 6.96
C SER A 48 6.68 -4.50 5.78
N ARG A 49 7.61 -5.44 5.58
CA ARG A 49 7.53 -6.41 4.48
C ARG A 49 6.42 -7.43 4.74
N GLN A 50 6.27 -7.87 5.99
CA GLN A 50 5.17 -8.78 6.35
C GLN A 50 3.81 -8.10 6.20
N LEU A 51 3.69 -6.82 6.57
CA LEU A 51 2.44 -6.09 6.34
C LEU A 51 2.14 -5.95 4.85
N ALA A 52 3.12 -5.56 4.02
CA ALA A 52 2.95 -5.49 2.58
C ALA A 52 2.50 -6.84 1.99
N ALA A 53 3.14 -7.95 2.38
CA ALA A 53 2.74 -9.28 1.95
C ALA A 53 1.32 -9.66 2.41
N ALA A 54 0.90 -9.27 3.62
CA ALA A 54 -0.44 -9.53 4.13
C ALA A 54 -1.52 -8.77 3.37
N ILE A 55 -1.27 -7.48 3.06
CA ILE A 55 -2.17 -6.67 2.21
C ILE A 55 -2.21 -7.27 0.80
N GLY A 56 -1.04 -7.55 0.19
CA GLY A 56 -0.98 -8.15 -1.15
C GLY A 56 -1.77 -9.45 -1.24
N LYS A 57 -1.66 -10.36 -0.27
CA LYS A 57 -2.45 -11.60 -0.20
C LYS A 57 -3.95 -11.37 -0.05
N LYS A 58 -4.37 -10.34 0.67
CA LYS A 58 -5.78 -9.99 0.85
C LYS A 58 -6.44 -9.60 -0.47
N PHE A 59 -5.71 -8.92 -1.36
CA PHE A 59 -6.22 -8.43 -2.65
C PHE A 59 -5.88 -9.33 -3.85
N ALA A 60 -4.87 -10.21 -3.75
CA ALA A 60 -4.46 -11.10 -4.84
C ALA A 60 -5.53 -12.11 -5.33
N ASN A 61 -6.58 -12.34 -4.53
CA ASN A 61 -7.66 -13.29 -4.84
C ASN A 61 -9.02 -12.63 -5.10
N ASN A 62 -9.11 -11.30 -5.04
CA ASN A 62 -10.37 -10.60 -5.26
C ASN A 62 -10.54 -10.23 -6.73
N GLN A 63 -11.77 -10.28 -7.23
CA GLN A 63 -12.17 -9.76 -8.56
C GLN A 63 -11.92 -8.25 -8.74
N ASP A 64 -11.43 -7.57 -7.70
CA ASP A 64 -11.01 -6.17 -7.69
C ASP A 64 -9.91 -5.87 -8.71
N ASP A 65 -9.20 -6.90 -9.21
CA ASP A 65 -8.11 -6.82 -10.18
C ASP A 65 -8.52 -6.35 -11.60
N GLN A 66 -9.80 -6.02 -11.81
CA GLN A 66 -10.37 -5.46 -13.04
C GLN A 66 -10.91 -4.03 -12.88
N ASP A 67 -10.89 -3.47 -11.68
CA ASP A 67 -11.35 -2.10 -11.42
C ASP A 67 -10.21 -1.13 -11.75
N ALA A 68 -10.32 -0.43 -12.89
CA ALA A 68 -9.27 0.44 -13.40
C ALA A 68 -8.88 1.53 -12.39
N GLU A 69 -9.85 2.03 -11.64
CA GLU A 69 -9.62 3.07 -10.64
C GLU A 69 -8.95 2.54 -9.35
N LEU A 70 -8.96 1.21 -9.11
CA LEU A 70 -8.12 0.58 -8.09
C LEU A 70 -6.69 0.34 -8.55
N GLU A 71 -6.43 0.27 -9.86
CA GLU A 71 -5.08 0.04 -10.38
C GLU A 71 -4.13 1.21 -10.06
N GLU A 72 -4.66 2.41 -9.86
CA GLU A 72 -3.85 3.59 -9.59
C GLU A 72 -3.45 3.76 -8.11
N ILE A 73 -4.12 3.08 -7.19
CA ILE A 73 -3.88 3.24 -5.75
C ILE A 73 -2.47 2.77 -5.38
N LYS A 74 -1.64 3.67 -4.86
CA LYS A 74 -0.31 3.34 -4.36
C LYS A 74 -0.32 3.13 -2.85
N ILE A 75 0.03 1.92 -2.43
CA ILE A 75 0.23 1.60 -1.01
C ILE A 75 1.71 1.58 -0.68
N LYS A 76 2.09 2.26 0.40
CA LYS A 76 3.48 2.34 0.85
C LYS A 76 3.60 2.14 2.36
N VAL A 77 4.51 1.27 2.78
CA VAL A 77 4.67 0.86 4.18
C VAL A 77 6.09 1.12 4.68
N SER A 78 6.21 1.81 5.81
CA SER A 78 7.47 2.00 6.54
C SER A 78 7.38 1.37 7.93
N GLY A 79 8.44 0.71 8.37
CA GLY A 79 8.51 0.13 9.72
C GLY A 79 8.70 1.16 10.84
N CYS A 80 8.99 2.42 10.51
CA CYS A 80 9.19 3.54 11.45
C CYS A 80 8.91 4.90 10.77
N PRO A 81 8.92 6.02 11.51
CA PRO A 81 8.62 7.36 10.98
C PRO A 81 9.59 7.91 9.92
N ASN A 82 10.76 7.30 9.74
CA ASN A 82 11.81 7.80 8.82
C ASN A 82 11.42 7.74 7.32
N SER A 83 10.29 7.13 6.98
CA SER A 83 9.72 7.17 5.63
C SER A 83 10.60 6.61 4.51
N CYS A 84 11.46 5.63 4.79
CA CYS A 84 12.23 4.94 3.74
C CYS A 84 11.35 4.25 2.68
N GLY A 85 10.10 3.93 3.02
CA GLY A 85 9.10 3.43 2.08
C GLY A 85 8.30 4.54 1.38
N HIS A 86 8.55 5.81 1.69
CA HIS A 86 7.84 6.99 1.17
C HIS A 86 6.34 7.05 1.50
N HIS A 87 5.95 6.69 2.72
CA HIS A 87 4.54 6.60 3.13
C HIS A 87 3.79 7.93 3.10
N HIS A 88 4.47 9.09 3.17
CA HIS A 88 3.83 10.40 3.11
C HIS A 88 3.33 10.77 1.69
N ILE A 89 3.84 10.11 0.65
CA ILE A 89 3.49 10.38 -0.75
C ILE A 89 2.83 9.15 -1.39
N ALA A 90 1.92 8.54 -0.64
CA ALA A 90 1.13 7.39 -1.04
C ALA A 90 -0.35 7.75 -0.92
N ASP A 91 -1.18 7.15 -1.78
CA ASP A 91 -2.63 7.20 -1.61
C ASP A 91 -3.02 6.60 -0.25
N ILE A 92 -2.39 5.47 0.10
CA ILE A 92 -2.53 4.81 1.40
C ILE A 92 -1.13 4.53 1.96
N GLY A 93 -0.72 5.32 2.94
CA GLY A 93 0.57 5.25 3.59
C GLY A 93 0.49 4.68 5.00
N PHE A 94 1.51 3.91 5.39
CA PHE A 94 1.64 3.41 6.77
C PHE A 94 3.04 3.66 7.30
N HIS A 95 3.15 4.11 8.56
CA HIS A 95 4.39 4.02 9.31
C HIS A 95 4.23 3.33 10.66
N GLY A 96 5.23 2.55 11.04
CA GLY A 96 5.25 1.81 12.30
C GLY A 96 5.34 2.73 13.51
N VAL A 97 4.50 2.46 14.50
CA VAL A 97 4.52 3.04 15.84
C VAL A 97 4.28 1.94 16.88
N ALA A 98 4.67 2.17 18.13
CA ALA A 98 4.33 1.27 19.23
C ALA A 98 3.36 1.97 20.19
N LYS A 99 2.32 1.26 20.64
CA LYS A 99 1.39 1.75 21.65
C LYS A 99 1.43 0.83 22.86
N LYS A 100 1.46 1.41 24.06
CA LYS A 100 1.37 0.63 25.30
C LYS A 100 -0.09 0.24 25.54
N MET A 101 -0.36 -1.06 25.63
CA MET A 101 -1.67 -1.64 25.95
C MET A 101 -1.45 -2.73 26.98
N ASP A 102 -2.19 -2.68 28.10
CA ASP A 102 -2.09 -3.64 29.21
C ASP A 102 -0.65 -3.90 29.67
N GLY A 103 0.15 -2.82 29.75
CA GLY A 103 1.56 -2.87 30.15
C GLY A 103 2.53 -3.34 29.06
N ARG A 104 2.06 -3.80 27.90
CA ARG A 104 2.89 -4.32 26.80
C ARG A 104 2.96 -3.34 25.63
N LEU A 105 4.10 -3.27 24.96
CA LEU A 105 4.22 -2.54 23.69
C LEU A 105 3.63 -3.39 22.57
N VAL A 106 2.62 -2.85 21.90
CA VAL A 106 1.90 -3.50 20.81
C VAL A 106 2.20 -2.77 19.51
N PRO A 107 2.59 -3.48 18.43
CA PRO A 107 2.87 -2.86 17.14
C PRO A 107 1.59 -2.30 16.52
N HIS A 108 1.67 -1.04 16.12
CA HIS A 108 0.61 -0.30 15.44
C HIS A 108 1.18 0.38 14.19
N TYR A 109 0.31 0.81 13.30
CA TYR A 109 0.67 1.69 12.21
C TYR A 109 -0.15 2.98 12.29
N GLN A 110 0.50 4.12 12.08
CA GLN A 110 -0.17 5.36 11.74
C GLN A 110 -0.57 5.28 10.26
N LEU A 111 -1.86 5.50 9.98
CA LEU A 111 -2.39 5.62 8.62
C LEU A 111 -2.19 7.05 8.10
N HIS A 112 -1.87 7.14 6.81
CA HIS A 112 -1.73 8.36 6.01
C HIS A 112 -2.58 8.21 4.74
N LEU A 113 -3.36 9.23 4.37
CA LEU A 113 -4.25 9.18 3.20
C LEU A 113 -4.10 10.42 2.31
N GLY A 114 -4.28 10.22 0.99
CA GLY A 114 -4.40 11.31 0.01
C GLY A 114 -3.10 11.86 -0.58
N GLY A 115 -1.94 11.36 -0.14
CA GLY A 115 -0.65 11.79 -0.67
C GLY A 115 -0.37 11.27 -2.08
N GLY A 116 0.65 11.82 -2.74
CA GLY A 116 1.08 11.32 -4.05
C GLY A 116 1.93 12.30 -4.84
N VAL A 117 2.65 11.76 -5.82
CA VAL A 117 3.52 12.52 -6.73
C VAL A 117 3.34 11.95 -8.14
N GLY A 118 3.11 12.81 -9.13
CA GLY A 118 2.82 12.42 -10.51
C GLY A 118 1.90 13.43 -11.20
N ASP A 119 1.90 13.50 -12.53
CA ASP A 119 0.95 14.32 -13.31
C ASP A 119 0.87 15.80 -12.89
N GLY A 120 2.03 16.37 -12.50
CA GLY A 120 2.12 17.76 -12.02
C GLY A 120 1.66 17.97 -10.57
N ARG A 121 1.32 16.90 -9.85
CA ARG A 121 0.91 16.90 -8.44
C ARG A 121 2.05 16.52 -7.51
N ALA A 122 2.06 17.13 -6.33
CA ALA A 122 2.92 16.77 -5.21
C ALA A 122 2.19 17.09 -3.89
N GLU A 123 1.57 16.08 -3.30
CA GLU A 123 0.76 16.21 -2.08
C GLU A 123 1.30 15.29 -0.98
N ILE A 124 1.34 15.82 0.25
CA ILE A 124 1.65 15.07 1.46
C ILE A 124 0.34 14.57 2.04
N ALA A 125 0.31 13.28 2.36
CA ALA A 125 -0.83 12.61 2.96
C ALA A 125 -1.12 13.12 4.38
N ASP A 126 -2.40 13.22 4.72
CA ASP A 126 -2.87 13.54 6.06
C ASP A 126 -2.97 12.29 6.93
N SER A 127 -2.74 12.44 8.23
CA SER A 127 -2.71 11.32 9.17
C SER A 127 -3.72 11.50 10.31
N ASN A 128 -4.65 10.56 10.47
CA ASN A 128 -5.75 10.66 11.43
C ASN A 128 -5.73 9.55 12.51
N ILE A 129 -5.37 8.31 12.16
CA ILE A 129 -5.61 7.14 13.02
C ILE A 129 -4.41 6.21 13.18
N LYS A 130 -4.28 5.62 14.38
CA LYS A 130 -3.35 4.53 14.69
C LYS A 130 -4.10 3.22 14.81
N LEU A 131 -3.73 2.24 14.01
CA LEU A 131 -4.38 0.94 13.93
C LEU A 131 -3.45 -0.18 14.39
N PRO A 132 -3.94 -1.19 15.14
CA PRO A 132 -3.14 -2.37 15.46
C PRO A 132 -2.66 -3.05 14.18
N ALA A 133 -1.40 -3.49 14.14
CA ALA A 133 -0.80 -4.07 12.93
C ALA A 133 -1.61 -5.23 12.32
N LYS A 134 -2.21 -6.07 13.17
CA LYS A 134 -3.04 -7.21 12.75
C LYS A 134 -4.36 -6.81 12.05
N ASN A 135 -4.85 -5.59 12.30
CA ASN A 135 -6.11 -5.10 11.74
C ASN A 135 -5.93 -4.41 10.39
N ILE A 136 -4.69 -4.07 10.00
CA ILE A 136 -4.43 -3.26 8.80
C ILE A 136 -4.98 -3.90 7.52
N PRO A 137 -4.80 -5.22 7.23
CA PRO A 137 -5.33 -5.80 6.00
C PRO A 137 -6.85 -5.68 5.88
N GLU A 138 -7.57 -5.78 7.01
CA GLU A 138 -9.02 -5.60 7.03
C GLU A 138 -9.41 -4.12 6.89
N ALA A 139 -8.67 -3.21 7.53
CA ALA A 139 -8.90 -1.78 7.38
C ALA A 139 -8.70 -1.30 5.94
N VAL A 140 -7.67 -1.79 5.25
CA VAL A 140 -7.48 -1.48 3.81
C VAL A 140 -8.63 -2.03 2.98
N SER A 141 -9.14 -3.22 3.28
CA SER A 141 -10.32 -3.79 2.62
C SER A 141 -11.57 -2.92 2.83
N GLY A 142 -11.80 -2.48 4.06
CA GLY A 142 -12.91 -1.57 4.38
C GLY A 142 -12.80 -0.23 3.66
N LEU A 143 -11.60 0.34 3.62
CA LEU A 143 -11.30 1.60 2.93
C LEU A 143 -11.57 1.50 1.41
N VAL A 144 -11.13 0.41 0.77
CA VAL A 144 -11.42 0.17 -0.64
C VAL A 144 -12.92 0.01 -0.89
N SER A 145 -13.64 -0.73 -0.03
CA SER A 145 -15.09 -0.87 -0.14
C SER A 145 -15.83 0.46 0.03
N LEU A 146 -15.38 1.30 0.98
CA LEU A 146 -15.95 2.63 1.20
C LEU A 146 -15.74 3.52 -0.02
N TYR A 147 -14.50 3.60 -0.53
CA TYR A 147 -14.16 4.33 -1.75
C TYR A 147 -15.01 3.85 -2.94
N LYS A 148 -15.13 2.55 -3.16
CA LYS A 148 -15.98 1.99 -4.23
C LYS A 148 -17.44 2.42 -4.13
N THR A 149 -17.96 2.54 -2.92
CA THR A 149 -19.37 2.88 -2.66
C THR A 149 -19.63 4.38 -2.83
N GLU A 150 -18.69 5.22 -2.43
CA GLU A 150 -18.88 6.67 -2.33
C GLU A 150 -18.22 7.48 -3.46
N ARG A 151 -17.38 6.85 -4.30
CA ARG A 151 -16.70 7.53 -5.39
C ARG A 151 -17.66 8.01 -6.46
N SER A 152 -17.36 9.17 -7.02
CA SER A 152 -17.96 9.62 -8.27
C SER A 152 -17.37 8.85 -9.45
N GLN A 153 -18.06 8.88 -10.60
CA GLN A 153 -17.58 8.19 -11.80
C GLN A 153 -16.21 8.73 -12.24
N GLY A 154 -15.22 7.84 -12.37
CA GLY A 154 -13.85 8.17 -12.76
C GLY A 154 -13.05 8.95 -11.70
N GLU A 155 -13.57 9.07 -10.48
CA GLU A 155 -12.87 9.73 -9.38
C GLU A 155 -11.75 8.85 -8.84
N LEU A 156 -10.51 9.35 -8.82
CA LEU A 156 -9.35 8.66 -8.24
C LEU A 156 -9.38 8.69 -6.71
N PHE A 157 -8.67 7.75 -6.07
CA PHE A 157 -8.69 7.62 -4.62
C PHE A 157 -8.27 8.91 -3.88
N TYR A 158 -7.21 9.58 -4.29
CA TYR A 158 -6.79 10.83 -3.65
C TYR A 158 -7.84 11.95 -3.82
N GLN A 159 -8.56 11.99 -4.95
CA GLN A 159 -9.62 12.97 -5.19
C GLN A 159 -10.79 12.73 -4.24
N TYR A 160 -11.14 11.46 -4.05
CA TYR A 160 -12.12 11.03 -3.05
C TYR A 160 -11.71 11.50 -1.64
N VAL A 161 -10.47 11.20 -1.21
CA VAL A 161 -9.96 11.64 0.10
C VAL A 161 -10.01 13.15 0.25
N ASN A 162 -9.59 13.91 -0.77
CA ASN A 162 -9.62 15.38 -0.75
C ASN A 162 -11.04 15.94 -0.69
N ARG A 163 -12.03 15.24 -1.27
CA ARG A 163 -13.44 15.64 -1.28
C ARG A 163 -14.14 15.38 0.06
N VAL A 164 -13.96 14.19 0.64
CA VAL A 164 -14.66 13.79 1.87
C VAL A 164 -13.91 14.16 3.14
N GLY A 165 -12.59 14.35 3.04
CA GLY A 165 -11.70 14.63 4.15
C GLY A 165 -11.35 13.37 4.96
N VAL A 166 -10.18 13.38 5.61
CA VAL A 166 -9.71 12.24 6.41
C VAL A 166 -10.56 11.99 7.66
N ASP A 167 -11.32 12.96 8.14
CA ASP A 167 -12.19 12.76 9.32
C ASP A 167 -13.45 11.94 9.00
N HIS A 168 -13.86 11.89 7.73
CA HIS A 168 -14.96 11.05 7.26
C HIS A 168 -14.54 9.57 7.12
N ILE A 169 -13.25 9.32 6.91
CA ILE A 169 -12.66 8.01 6.65
C ILE A 169 -12.16 7.34 7.94
#